data_AF-I1ZBU6-F1
#
_entry.id   AF-I1ZBU6-F1
#
_cell.length_a   1.000
_cell.length_b   1.000
_cell.length_c   1.000
_cell.angle_alpha   90.00
_cell.angle_beta   90.00
_cell.angle_gamma   90.00
#
_symmetry.space_group_name_H-M   'P 1'
#
loop_
_entity.id
_entity.type
_entity.pdbx_description
1 polymer ?
#
loop_
_entity_poly.entity_id
_entity_poly.type
_entity_poly.pdbx_seq_one_letter_code
_entity_poly.pdbx_strand_id
1 'polypeptide(L)'
;QEMGKGSFKYAWVLDKLKAERERGITIDIALWKFETPKYHVTIIDAPGHRDFIKNMITGTSQADVAVLIVAAGTGEFEAGISKNGQTREHALLAYTLGVKQLIVGVNKMDSTEPPFSQNRFEEIQREVSNYVKKIGYNPATVAFVPISGWNGDNMLEPSTNMPWFKGWTIERKSGKVEGKTLLQALDAQEPPTRPTDKPLRLPLQDVYKIGGIGTVPVGRVETGVLKPGMVVTFAPAGLTTEVKSVEMHHEALTEAVPGDNVGFNVKNVSVKELRRGYVAGDSKDNPPKGTEEFTAQVIVLNHPGQIAAGYTPVLDCHTAHIACKFRDIKEKCDRRSGKKLEDNPKFIKSGDAAIIDLVPTK
;
A
#
# COMPACT_ATOMS: atom_id res chain seq x y z
N GLN A 1 29.69 9.09 -14.54
CA GLN A 1 30.87 8.46 -13.90
C GLN A 1 31.50 9.35 -12.81
N GLU A 2 30.89 10.49 -12.44
CA GLU A 2 31.52 11.50 -11.56
C GLU A 2 31.29 11.32 -10.04
N MET A 3 30.41 10.42 -9.58
CA MET A 3 30.09 10.29 -8.14
C MET A 3 30.63 9.02 -7.46
N GLY A 4 31.48 8.21 -8.11
CA GLY A 4 32.07 7.00 -7.51
C GLY A 4 31.10 5.87 -7.12
N LYS A 5 29.79 6.04 -7.37
CA LYS A 5 28.71 5.09 -7.04
C LYS A 5 28.23 4.30 -8.26
N GLY A 6 29.13 3.56 -8.92
CA GLY A 6 28.82 2.79 -10.14
C GLY A 6 27.71 1.74 -9.96
N SER A 7 27.58 1.19 -8.74
CA SER A 7 26.58 0.17 -8.36
C SER A 7 25.13 0.68 -8.24
N PHE A 8 24.87 1.96 -8.48
CA PHE A 8 23.54 2.58 -8.30
C PHE A 8 22.84 2.96 -9.62
N LYS A 9 23.36 2.52 -10.77
CA LYS A 9 22.90 2.96 -12.11
C LYS A 9 21.38 2.81 -12.32
N TYR A 10 20.78 1.73 -11.84
CA TYR A 10 19.33 1.48 -11.98
C TYR A 10 18.50 2.07 -10.82
N ALA A 11 19.06 2.16 -9.60
CA ALA A 11 18.40 2.84 -8.48
C ALA A 11 18.16 4.33 -8.79
N TRP A 12 19.07 4.95 -9.54
CA TRP A 12 18.93 6.33 -10.04
C TRP A 12 17.73 6.56 -10.94
N VAL A 13 17.16 5.51 -11.53
CA VAL A 13 15.90 5.62 -12.27
C VAL A 13 14.76 5.91 -11.31
N LEU A 14 14.75 5.31 -10.12
CA LEU A 14 13.66 5.49 -9.14
C LEU A 14 13.87 6.75 -8.27
N ASP A 15 15.11 7.05 -7.88
CA ASP A 15 15.46 8.17 -7.01
C ASP A 15 15.44 9.52 -7.77
N LYS A 16 14.43 10.36 -7.51
CA LYS A 16 14.29 11.69 -8.16
C LYS A 16 14.87 12.83 -7.33
N LEU A 17 14.87 12.72 -6.00
CA LEU A 17 15.34 13.80 -5.12
C LEU A 17 16.87 13.76 -4.97
N LYS A 18 17.49 14.95 -4.91
CA LYS A 18 18.94 15.06 -4.69
C LYS A 18 19.39 14.38 -3.39
N ALA A 19 18.56 14.46 -2.35
CA ALA A 19 18.79 13.80 -1.07
C ALA A 19 18.69 12.26 -1.13
N GLU A 20 17.82 11.71 -1.99
CA GLU A 20 17.72 10.25 -2.23
C GLU A 20 19.00 9.74 -2.89
N ARG A 21 19.48 10.45 -3.92
CA ARG A 21 20.70 10.11 -4.67
C ARG A 21 21.97 10.22 -3.82
N GLU A 22 22.04 11.21 -2.94
CA GLU A 22 23.16 11.39 -2.02
C GLU A 22 23.22 10.29 -0.95
N ARG A 23 22.06 9.89 -0.39
CA ARG A 23 21.97 8.89 0.69
C ARG A 23 21.82 7.44 0.21
N GLY A 24 21.42 7.20 -1.04
CA GLY A 24 21.17 5.87 -1.59
C GLY A 24 19.95 5.17 -0.98
N ILE A 25 18.95 5.94 -0.55
CA ILE A 25 17.68 5.46 0.00
C ILE A 25 16.52 6.23 -0.64
N THR A 26 15.45 5.52 -1.03
CA THR A 26 14.18 6.14 -1.45
C THR A 26 13.57 6.91 -0.26
N ILE A 27 13.06 8.14 -0.49
CA ILE A 27 12.50 9.03 0.54
C ILE A 27 11.03 9.34 0.23
N ASP A 28 10.69 9.65 -1.02
CA ASP A 28 9.35 9.96 -1.48
C ASP A 28 8.84 8.90 -2.48
N ILE A 29 7.52 8.79 -2.65
CA ILE A 29 6.93 7.84 -3.58
C ILE A 29 7.23 8.28 -5.02
N ALA A 30 8.02 7.51 -5.74
CA ALA A 30 8.20 7.68 -7.16
C ALA A 30 7.16 6.84 -7.93
N LEU A 31 6.30 7.51 -8.71
CA LEU A 31 5.36 6.86 -9.61
C LEU A 31 6.01 6.61 -10.97
N TRP A 32 6.12 5.35 -11.34
CA TRP A 32 6.62 4.91 -12.66
C TRP A 32 5.60 4.04 -13.35
N LYS A 33 5.47 4.18 -14.67
CA LYS A 33 4.51 3.39 -15.45
C LYS A 33 5.25 2.47 -16.40
N PHE A 34 4.80 1.23 -16.51
CA PHE A 34 5.21 0.31 -17.57
C PHE A 34 4.04 -0.59 -17.94
N GLU A 35 4.17 -1.30 -19.05
CA GLU A 35 3.12 -2.17 -19.57
C GLU A 35 3.58 -3.61 -19.53
N THR A 36 2.65 -4.47 -19.17
CA THR A 36 2.75 -5.92 -19.36
C THR A 36 1.78 -6.32 -20.48
N PRO A 37 1.88 -7.55 -21.03
CA PRO A 37 0.89 -8.07 -21.96
C PRO A 37 -0.58 -7.92 -21.55
N LYS A 38 -0.88 -7.83 -20.24
CA LYS A 38 -2.26 -7.72 -19.73
C LYS A 38 -2.58 -6.40 -19.02
N TYR A 39 -1.59 -5.70 -18.47
CA TYR A 39 -1.85 -4.62 -17.53
C TYR A 39 -0.99 -3.39 -17.80
N HIS A 40 -1.58 -2.21 -17.58
CA HIS A 40 -0.81 -0.99 -17.35
C HIS A 40 -0.46 -0.94 -15.86
N VAL A 41 0.82 -1.07 -15.53
CA VAL A 41 1.30 -1.15 -14.15
C VAL A 41 1.86 0.20 -13.74
N THR A 42 1.40 0.71 -12.60
CA THR A 42 2.04 1.84 -11.91
C THR A 42 2.85 1.30 -10.73
N ILE A 43 4.17 1.48 -10.76
CA ILE A 43 5.08 1.19 -9.66
C ILE A 43 4.99 2.33 -8.66
N ILE A 44 4.79 1.96 -7.41
CA ILE A 44 4.91 2.81 -6.23
C ILE A 44 6.17 2.34 -5.53
N ASP A 45 7.29 3.05 -5.73
CA ASP A 45 8.50 2.73 -4.96
C ASP A 45 8.34 3.25 -3.54
N ALA A 46 8.31 2.34 -2.58
CA ALA A 46 8.05 2.66 -1.18
C ALA A 46 9.36 2.70 -0.39
N PRO A 47 9.61 3.76 0.38
CA PRO A 47 10.85 3.94 1.10
C PRO A 47 11.02 2.87 2.18
N GLY A 48 12.18 2.22 2.22
CA GLY A 48 12.45 1.17 3.20
C GLY A 48 12.87 1.68 4.58
N HIS A 49 13.30 2.93 4.71
CA HIS A 49 13.76 3.47 5.98
C HIS A 49 12.61 3.67 6.97
N ARG A 50 12.83 3.34 8.24
CA ARG A 50 11.82 3.40 9.32
C ARG A 50 11.12 4.74 9.45
N ASP A 51 11.86 5.82 9.22
CA ASP A 51 11.34 7.20 9.31
C ASP A 51 10.30 7.53 8.21
N PHE A 52 10.18 6.70 7.17
CA PHE A 52 9.28 6.93 6.03
C PHE A 52 8.15 5.90 5.91
N ILE A 53 7.85 5.17 6.99
CA ILE A 53 6.70 4.25 7.04
C ILE A 53 5.39 4.96 6.68
N LYS A 54 5.24 6.25 7.00
CA LYS A 54 4.08 7.05 6.59
C LYS A 54 3.88 7.04 5.07
N ASN A 55 4.95 7.27 4.32
CA ASN A 55 4.92 7.27 2.86
C ASN A 55 4.61 5.86 2.34
N MET A 56 5.19 4.83 2.98
CA MET A 56 4.84 3.44 2.68
C MET A 56 3.34 3.16 2.89
N ILE A 57 2.74 3.62 3.99
CA ILE A 57 1.30 3.42 4.28
C ILE A 57 0.43 4.07 3.20
N THR A 58 0.74 5.33 2.83
CA THR A 58 -0.03 6.04 1.80
C THR A 58 0.13 5.44 0.41
N GLY A 59 1.29 4.88 0.09
CA GLY A 59 1.51 4.19 -1.20
C GLY A 59 0.87 2.80 -1.23
N THR A 60 1.03 2.05 -0.15
CA THR A 60 0.53 0.66 -0.05
C THR A 60 -0.99 0.61 0.03
N SER A 61 -1.66 1.64 0.58
CA SER A 61 -3.12 1.70 0.60
C SER A 61 -3.76 1.79 -0.78
N GLN A 62 -2.99 2.17 -1.81
CA GLN A 62 -3.43 2.23 -3.21
C GLN A 62 -3.00 1.01 -4.02
N ALA A 63 -2.21 0.10 -3.44
CA ALA A 63 -1.60 -1.01 -4.15
C ALA A 63 -2.55 -2.21 -4.25
N ASP A 64 -2.69 -2.75 -5.45
CA ASP A 64 -3.45 -3.99 -5.68
C ASP A 64 -2.62 -5.25 -5.40
N VAL A 65 -1.30 -5.13 -5.57
CA VAL A 65 -0.30 -6.20 -5.44
C VAL A 65 0.93 -5.62 -4.74
N ALA A 66 1.51 -6.39 -3.81
CA ALA A 66 2.80 -6.08 -3.20
C ALA A 66 3.90 -6.97 -3.80
N VAL A 67 5.06 -6.37 -4.12
CA VAL A 67 6.28 -7.10 -4.48
C VAL A 67 7.27 -6.97 -3.33
N LEU A 68 7.47 -8.06 -2.58
CA LEU A 68 8.42 -8.12 -1.49
C LEU A 68 9.78 -8.57 -2.00
N ILE A 69 10.73 -7.64 -2.06
CA ILE A 69 12.11 -7.93 -2.43
C ILE A 69 12.88 -8.41 -1.19
N VAL A 70 13.49 -9.59 -1.30
CA VAL A 70 14.26 -10.25 -0.23
C VAL A 70 15.67 -10.50 -0.74
N ALA A 71 16.69 -9.96 -0.07
CA ALA A 71 18.07 -10.21 -0.45
C ALA A 71 18.49 -11.64 -0.10
N ALA A 72 19.19 -12.33 -1.01
CA ALA A 72 19.65 -13.70 -0.83
C ALA A 72 21.05 -13.83 -0.21
N GLY A 73 21.81 -12.73 -0.17
CA GLY A 73 23.15 -12.68 0.40
C GLY A 73 23.18 -13.13 1.87
N THR A 74 24.27 -13.78 2.26
CA THR A 74 24.53 -14.20 3.64
C THR A 74 24.61 -12.98 4.56
N GLY A 75 23.88 -12.98 5.66
CA GLY A 75 23.78 -11.87 6.60
C GLY A 75 22.74 -10.82 6.22
N GLU A 76 22.54 -10.56 4.92
CA GLU A 76 21.51 -9.61 4.45
C GLU A 76 20.09 -10.16 4.67
N PHE A 77 19.87 -11.43 4.34
CA PHE A 77 18.59 -12.10 4.54
C PHE A 77 18.22 -12.14 6.03
N GLU A 78 19.17 -12.57 6.87
CA GLU A 78 19.00 -12.73 8.31
C GLU A 78 18.71 -11.37 8.98
N ALA A 79 19.37 -10.30 8.52
CA ALA A 79 19.08 -8.94 8.97
C ALA A 79 17.66 -8.49 8.58
N GLY A 80 17.24 -8.77 7.34
CA GLY A 80 15.92 -8.39 6.81
C GLY A 80 14.75 -9.10 7.49
N ILE A 81 14.90 -10.37 7.86
CA ILE A 81 13.86 -11.16 8.53
C ILE A 81 13.91 -11.08 10.06
N SER A 82 14.94 -10.43 10.62
CA SER A 82 15.10 -10.22 12.06
C SER A 82 13.90 -9.49 12.69
N LYS A 83 13.82 -9.46 14.02
CA LYS A 83 12.74 -8.77 14.75
C LYS A 83 12.64 -7.28 14.39
N ASN A 84 13.77 -6.66 14.05
CA ASN A 84 13.85 -5.25 13.64
C ASN A 84 13.94 -5.06 12.13
N GLY A 85 13.88 -6.15 11.36
CA GLY A 85 14.08 -6.14 9.91
C GLY A 85 12.86 -5.63 9.15
N GLN A 86 13.14 -4.89 8.08
CA GLN A 86 12.13 -4.20 7.27
C GLN A 86 11.27 -5.15 6.44
N THR A 87 11.84 -6.25 5.93
CA THR A 87 11.09 -7.28 5.17
C THR A 87 9.88 -7.78 5.96
N ARG A 88 10.07 -7.93 7.26
CA ARG A 88 9.05 -8.40 8.21
C ARG A 88 7.98 -7.34 8.46
N GLU A 89 8.38 -6.09 8.63
CA GLU A 89 7.50 -4.95 8.86
C GLU A 89 6.66 -4.63 7.63
N HIS A 90 7.28 -4.58 6.44
CA HIS A 90 6.60 -4.27 5.19
C HIS A 90 5.53 -5.30 4.81
N ALA A 91 5.84 -6.59 4.95
CA ALA A 91 4.87 -7.65 4.65
C ALA A 91 3.64 -7.59 5.58
N LEU A 92 3.85 -7.25 6.85
CA LEU A 92 2.76 -7.06 7.81
C LEU A 92 1.93 -5.81 7.48
N LEU A 93 2.58 -4.70 7.14
CA LEU A 93 1.91 -3.46 6.72
C LEU A 93 1.05 -3.68 5.48
N ALA A 94 1.60 -4.32 4.43
CA ALA A 94 0.86 -4.63 3.21
C ALA A 94 -0.40 -5.46 3.48
N TYR A 95 -0.28 -6.50 4.32
CA TYR A 95 -1.43 -7.34 4.68
C TYR A 95 -2.49 -6.55 5.46
N THR A 96 -2.04 -5.74 6.43
CA THR A 96 -2.93 -4.93 7.29
C THR A 96 -3.68 -3.88 6.47
N LEU A 97 -3.06 -3.34 5.43
CA LEU A 97 -3.66 -2.37 4.52
C LEU A 97 -4.55 -3.01 3.43
N GLY A 98 -4.70 -4.34 3.46
CA GLY A 98 -5.63 -5.06 2.58
C GLY A 98 -5.02 -5.53 1.26
N VAL A 99 -3.70 -5.42 1.07
CA VAL A 99 -3.01 -5.96 -0.10
C VAL A 99 -2.90 -7.48 0.05
N LYS A 100 -3.81 -8.21 -0.59
CA LYS A 100 -3.92 -9.68 -0.45
C LYS A 100 -3.07 -10.45 -1.46
N GLN A 101 -2.62 -9.79 -2.53
CA GLN A 101 -1.77 -10.38 -3.54
C GLN A 101 -0.31 -10.01 -3.29
N LEU A 102 0.52 -11.03 -3.11
CA LEU A 102 1.94 -10.87 -2.78
C LEU A 102 2.80 -11.67 -3.75
N ILE A 103 3.86 -11.05 -4.25
CA ILE A 103 4.95 -11.68 -4.99
C ILE A 103 6.22 -11.52 -4.17
N VAL A 104 7.04 -12.55 -4.09
CA VAL A 104 8.35 -12.50 -3.42
C VAL A 104 9.46 -12.62 -4.46
N GLY A 105 10.24 -11.55 -4.63
CA GLY A 105 11.44 -11.54 -5.45
C GLY A 105 12.66 -11.82 -4.57
N VAL A 106 13.25 -13.01 -4.67
CA VAL A 106 14.50 -13.37 -3.97
C VAL A 106 15.65 -12.81 -4.80
N ASN A 107 16.10 -11.61 -4.44
CA ASN A 107 17.05 -10.79 -5.19
C ASN A 107 18.50 -11.05 -4.76
N LYS A 108 19.45 -10.61 -5.58
CA LYS A 108 20.90 -10.83 -5.41
C LYS A 108 21.27 -12.31 -5.42
N MET A 109 20.63 -13.11 -6.26
CA MET A 109 20.99 -14.52 -6.43
C MET A 109 22.42 -14.70 -6.95
N ASP A 110 22.95 -13.72 -7.67
CA ASP A 110 24.35 -13.67 -8.11
C ASP A 110 25.35 -13.55 -6.96
N SER A 111 24.93 -13.07 -5.79
CA SER A 111 25.78 -12.89 -4.61
C SER A 111 25.63 -13.99 -3.55
N THR A 112 24.94 -15.09 -3.87
CA THR A 112 24.90 -16.24 -2.96
C THR A 112 26.23 -16.99 -2.98
N GLU A 113 26.47 -17.84 -2.00
CA GLU A 113 27.67 -18.68 -1.93
C GLU A 113 27.27 -20.17 -1.98
N PRO A 114 27.49 -20.90 -3.09
CA PRO A 114 27.99 -20.41 -4.40
C PRO A 114 26.95 -19.52 -5.13
N PRO A 115 27.36 -18.73 -6.16
CA PRO A 115 26.43 -17.91 -6.94
C PRO A 115 25.28 -18.73 -7.54
N PHE A 116 24.07 -18.16 -7.53
CA PHE A 116 22.84 -18.78 -8.01
C PHE A 116 22.50 -20.12 -7.32
N SER A 117 22.78 -20.21 -6.01
CA SER A 117 22.58 -21.44 -5.21
C SER A 117 21.10 -21.79 -5.03
N GLN A 118 20.70 -22.97 -5.51
CA GLN A 118 19.37 -23.54 -5.30
C GLN A 118 19.06 -23.73 -3.80
N ASN A 119 20.00 -24.28 -3.05
CA ASN A 119 19.82 -24.57 -1.63
C ASN A 119 19.52 -23.30 -0.83
N ARG A 120 20.20 -22.19 -1.15
CA ARG A 120 19.95 -20.89 -0.51
C ARG A 120 18.58 -20.34 -0.86
N PHE A 121 18.16 -20.47 -2.12
CA PHE A 121 16.81 -20.07 -2.53
C PHE A 121 15.73 -20.87 -1.80
N GLU A 122 15.86 -22.19 -1.72
CA GLU A 122 14.89 -23.06 -1.03
C GLU A 122 14.82 -22.79 0.47
N GLU A 123 15.95 -22.50 1.11
CA GLU A 123 16.01 -22.04 2.50
C GLU A 123 15.20 -20.76 2.70
N ILE A 124 15.49 -19.72 1.91
CA ILE A 124 14.78 -18.43 1.96
C ILE A 124 13.30 -18.63 1.67
N GLN A 125 12.96 -19.40 0.64
CA GLN A 125 11.58 -19.69 0.27
C GLN A 125 10.83 -20.32 1.45
N ARG A 126 11.42 -21.30 2.13
CA ARG A 126 10.82 -21.96 3.30
C ARG A 126 10.63 -20.99 4.46
N GLU A 127 11.64 -20.19 4.79
CA GLU A 127 11.57 -19.25 5.90
C GLU A 127 10.57 -18.12 5.66
N VAL A 128 10.63 -17.50 4.48
CA VAL A 128 9.70 -16.45 4.08
C VAL A 128 8.28 -17.01 3.95
N SER A 129 8.09 -18.21 3.40
CA SER A 129 6.77 -18.88 3.36
C SER A 129 6.18 -19.07 4.75
N ASN A 130 6.98 -19.57 5.70
CA ASN A 130 6.56 -19.67 7.09
C ASN A 130 6.21 -18.30 7.68
N TYR A 131 6.96 -17.27 7.32
CA TYR A 131 6.74 -15.92 7.81
C TYR A 131 5.46 -15.27 7.25
N VAL A 132 5.23 -15.33 5.94
CA VAL A 132 4.02 -14.76 5.32
C VAL A 132 2.76 -15.53 5.74
N LYS A 133 2.86 -16.86 5.95
CA LYS A 133 1.80 -17.67 6.59
C LYS A 133 1.49 -17.19 8.00
N LYS A 134 2.54 -16.82 8.75
CA LYS A 134 2.42 -16.25 10.10
C LYS A 134 1.84 -14.83 10.11
N ILE A 135 1.82 -14.12 8.99
CA ILE A 135 1.12 -12.82 8.87
C ILE A 135 -0.35 -13.05 8.54
N GLY A 136 -0.64 -13.95 7.60
CA GLY A 136 -2.01 -14.25 7.16
C GLY A 136 -2.14 -14.58 5.67
N TYR A 137 -1.09 -14.38 4.88
CA TYR A 137 -1.06 -14.81 3.49
C TYR A 137 -1.12 -16.33 3.37
N ASN A 138 -1.72 -16.83 2.30
CA ASN A 138 -1.60 -18.23 1.91
C ASN A 138 -0.32 -18.41 1.07
N PRO A 139 0.71 -19.14 1.53
CA PRO A 139 1.95 -19.31 0.75
C PRO A 139 1.73 -19.93 -0.63
N ALA A 140 0.68 -20.75 -0.81
CA ALA A 140 0.35 -21.35 -2.10
C ALA A 140 -0.10 -20.32 -3.15
N THR A 141 -0.54 -19.12 -2.73
CA THR A 141 -0.95 -18.05 -3.66
C THR A 141 0.19 -17.07 -3.97
N VAL A 142 1.39 -17.28 -3.38
CA VAL A 142 2.53 -16.36 -3.46
C VAL A 142 3.59 -16.92 -4.41
N ALA A 143 3.90 -16.16 -5.45
CA ALA A 143 4.98 -16.53 -6.37
C ALA A 143 6.34 -16.18 -5.75
N PHE A 144 7.25 -17.15 -5.70
CA PHE A 144 8.65 -16.94 -5.30
C PHE A 144 9.54 -16.98 -6.53
N VAL A 145 10.15 -15.84 -6.87
CA VAL A 145 10.96 -15.69 -8.09
C VAL A 145 12.41 -15.40 -7.69
N PRO A 146 13.38 -16.29 -7.98
CA PRO A 146 14.79 -15.98 -7.80
C PRO A 146 15.24 -15.03 -8.91
N ILE A 147 15.76 -13.86 -8.55
CA ILE A 147 16.13 -12.80 -9.50
C ILE A 147 17.52 -12.23 -9.19
N SER A 148 18.12 -11.59 -10.18
CA SER A 148 19.17 -10.60 -9.97
C SER A 148 18.72 -9.29 -10.61
N GLY A 149 18.33 -8.32 -9.79
CA GLY A 149 17.94 -7.00 -10.28
C GLY A 149 19.09 -6.24 -10.96
N TRP A 150 20.34 -6.61 -10.68
CA TRP A 150 21.52 -6.01 -11.29
C TRP A 150 21.82 -6.59 -12.67
N ASN A 151 21.82 -7.92 -12.78
CA ASN A 151 22.16 -8.63 -14.02
C ASN A 151 20.94 -8.87 -14.93
N GLY A 152 19.72 -8.69 -14.42
CA GLY A 152 18.47 -8.89 -15.14
C GLY A 152 17.92 -10.32 -15.10
N ASP A 153 18.57 -11.24 -14.39
CA ASP A 153 18.17 -12.65 -14.31
C ASP A 153 16.72 -12.81 -13.82
N ASN A 154 15.90 -13.54 -14.59
CA ASN A 154 14.47 -13.80 -14.33
C ASN A 154 13.59 -12.55 -14.16
N MET A 155 14.06 -11.36 -14.56
CA MET A 155 13.24 -10.13 -14.52
C MET A 155 12.20 -10.13 -15.64
N LEU A 156 12.68 -10.17 -16.88
CA LEU A 156 11.85 -10.20 -18.10
C LEU A 156 11.91 -11.57 -18.79
N GLU A 157 13.12 -12.14 -18.88
CA GLU A 157 13.41 -13.41 -19.55
C GLU A 157 13.97 -14.44 -18.55
N PRO A 158 13.77 -15.76 -18.80
CA PRO A 158 14.35 -16.80 -17.97
C PRO A 158 15.88 -16.75 -17.97
N SER A 159 16.48 -16.84 -16.79
CA SER A 159 17.94 -16.87 -16.62
C SER A 159 18.54 -18.21 -17.04
N THR A 160 19.67 -18.16 -17.75
CA THR A 160 20.51 -19.33 -18.03
C THR A 160 21.36 -19.75 -16.83
N ASN A 161 21.56 -18.88 -15.84
CA ASN A 161 22.37 -19.12 -14.65
C ASN A 161 21.66 -19.97 -13.59
N MET A 162 20.34 -20.12 -13.70
CA MET A 162 19.50 -20.89 -12.77
C MET A 162 18.73 -22.01 -13.47
N PRO A 163 19.40 -23.00 -14.11
CA PRO A 163 18.74 -24.08 -14.85
C PRO A 163 17.92 -25.03 -13.94
N TRP A 164 18.21 -25.00 -12.64
CA TRP A 164 17.47 -25.72 -11.61
C TRP A 164 16.07 -25.11 -11.37
N PHE A 165 15.89 -23.81 -11.61
CA PHE A 165 14.61 -23.14 -11.40
C PHE A 165 13.65 -23.48 -12.55
N LYS A 166 12.68 -24.35 -12.28
CA LYS A 166 11.69 -24.78 -13.29
C LYS A 166 10.56 -23.78 -13.49
N GLY A 167 10.39 -22.87 -12.53
CA GLY A 167 9.34 -21.87 -12.52
C GLY A 167 8.72 -21.75 -11.13
N TRP A 168 7.99 -20.66 -10.92
CA TRP A 168 7.10 -20.49 -9.79
C TRP A 168 5.72 -21.02 -10.15
N THR A 169 4.94 -21.33 -9.11
CA THR A 169 3.58 -21.82 -9.22
C THR A 169 2.75 -21.13 -8.16
N ILE A 170 1.55 -20.70 -8.53
CA ILE A 170 0.55 -20.19 -7.60
C ILE A 170 -0.76 -20.94 -7.78
N GLU A 171 -1.44 -21.22 -6.67
CA GLU A 171 -2.75 -21.88 -6.63
C GLU A 171 -3.78 -20.92 -6.06
N ARG A 172 -4.80 -20.62 -6.86
CA ARG A 172 -5.92 -19.73 -6.49
C ARG A 172 -7.24 -20.44 -6.72
N LYS A 173 -8.32 -19.81 -6.26
CA LYS A 173 -9.69 -20.28 -6.53
C LYS A 173 -10.00 -20.36 -8.03
N SER A 174 -9.39 -19.50 -8.84
CA SER A 174 -9.51 -19.42 -10.29
C SER A 174 -8.72 -20.52 -11.03
N GLY A 175 -7.77 -21.18 -10.36
CA GLY A 175 -6.93 -22.22 -10.94
C GLY A 175 -5.46 -22.11 -10.54
N LYS A 176 -4.65 -23.00 -11.13
CA LYS A 176 -3.19 -23.04 -10.98
C LYS A 176 -2.55 -22.24 -12.11
N VAL A 177 -1.63 -21.35 -11.77
CA VAL A 177 -0.87 -20.54 -12.74
C VAL A 177 0.62 -20.77 -12.50
N GLU A 178 1.37 -20.92 -13.59
CA GLU A 178 2.82 -21.18 -13.55
C GLU A 178 3.54 -20.15 -14.42
N GLY A 179 4.79 -19.86 -14.08
CA GLY A 179 5.65 -18.98 -14.87
C GLY A 179 7.08 -19.02 -14.37
N LYS A 180 7.97 -18.24 -14.98
CA LYS A 180 9.42 -18.26 -14.69
C LYS A 180 9.97 -16.89 -14.30
N THR A 181 9.38 -15.81 -14.79
CA THR A 181 9.95 -14.46 -14.60
C THR A 181 9.11 -13.62 -13.66
N LEU A 182 9.69 -12.52 -13.15
CA LEU A 182 9.00 -11.56 -12.31
C LEU A 182 7.90 -10.84 -13.09
N LEU A 183 8.13 -10.52 -14.37
CA LEU A 183 7.11 -9.97 -15.26
C LEU A 183 5.91 -10.92 -15.40
N GLN A 184 6.16 -12.22 -15.61
CA GLN A 184 5.08 -13.21 -15.69
C GLN A 184 4.34 -13.33 -14.35
N ALA A 185 5.02 -13.16 -13.21
CA ALA A 185 4.39 -13.19 -11.89
C ALA A 185 3.44 -12.00 -11.72
N LEU A 186 3.78 -10.82 -12.25
CA LEU A 186 2.91 -9.64 -12.27
C LEU A 186 1.69 -9.87 -13.19
N ASP A 187 1.88 -10.44 -14.37
CA ASP A 187 0.79 -10.79 -15.30
C ASP A 187 -0.18 -11.85 -14.78
N ALA A 188 0.30 -12.70 -13.87
CA ALA A 188 -0.51 -13.73 -13.23
C ALA A 188 -1.38 -13.18 -12.09
N GLN A 189 -1.24 -11.91 -11.70
CA GLN A 189 -2.08 -11.29 -10.69
C GLN A 189 -3.51 -11.09 -11.22
N GLU A 190 -4.50 -11.24 -10.34
CA GLU A 190 -5.90 -11.01 -10.67
C GLU A 190 -6.21 -9.52 -10.51
N PRO A 191 -6.97 -8.92 -11.44
CA PRO A 191 -7.39 -7.54 -11.27
C PRO A 191 -8.26 -7.44 -10.01
N PRO A 192 -8.10 -6.37 -9.21
CA PRO A 192 -9.00 -6.13 -8.09
C PRO A 192 -10.43 -6.00 -8.60
N THR A 193 -11.40 -6.52 -7.85
CA THR A 193 -12.81 -6.21 -8.12
C THR A 193 -13.02 -4.73 -7.84
N ARG A 194 -13.15 -3.91 -8.89
CA ARG A 194 -13.44 -2.48 -8.75
C ARG A 194 -14.81 -2.34 -8.10
N PRO A 195 -14.92 -1.66 -6.94
CA PRO A 195 -16.17 -1.56 -6.19
C PRO A 195 -17.14 -0.53 -6.80
N THR A 196 -17.51 -0.72 -8.07
CA THR A 196 -18.45 0.16 -8.80
C THR A 196 -19.86 0.13 -8.23
N ASP A 197 -20.26 -1.03 -7.70
CA ASP A 197 -21.61 -1.25 -7.17
C ASP A 197 -21.77 -0.77 -5.71
N LYS A 198 -20.70 -0.23 -5.11
CA LYS A 198 -20.74 0.34 -3.75
C LYS A 198 -21.06 1.84 -3.82
N PRO A 199 -21.56 2.43 -2.73
CA PRO A 199 -21.77 3.87 -2.67
C PRO A 199 -20.50 4.67 -2.96
N LEU A 200 -20.65 5.86 -3.55
CA LEU A 200 -19.52 6.71 -3.90
C LEU A 200 -18.71 7.13 -2.66
N ARG A 201 -17.39 6.92 -2.67
CA ARG A 201 -16.43 7.48 -1.72
C ARG A 201 -15.22 8.02 -2.47
N LEU A 202 -15.00 9.33 -2.35
CA LEU A 202 -13.89 10.03 -3.00
C LEU A 202 -13.21 10.93 -1.96
N PRO A 203 -12.15 10.45 -1.29
CA PRO A 203 -11.33 11.26 -0.39
C PRO A 203 -10.59 12.36 -1.15
N LEU A 204 -10.72 13.59 -0.68
CA LEU A 204 -10.09 14.76 -1.28
C LEU A 204 -8.59 14.77 -0.94
N GLN A 205 -7.78 14.87 -1.99
CA GLN A 205 -6.34 15.10 -1.91
C GLN A 205 -6.05 16.60 -1.82
N ASP A 206 -6.66 17.39 -2.72
CA ASP A 206 -6.47 18.84 -2.80
C ASP A 206 -7.76 19.53 -3.26
N VAL A 207 -7.85 20.85 -3.06
CA VAL A 207 -8.97 21.68 -3.51
C VAL A 207 -8.43 22.95 -4.13
N TYR A 208 -8.74 23.16 -5.41
CA TYR A 208 -8.25 24.31 -6.18
C TYR A 208 -9.36 25.30 -6.47
N LYS A 209 -8.97 26.57 -6.66
CA LYS A 209 -9.81 27.62 -7.23
C LYS A 209 -9.31 27.94 -8.62
N ILE A 210 -10.09 27.59 -9.64
CA ILE A 210 -9.74 27.85 -11.03
C ILE A 210 -10.57 29.02 -11.55
N GLY A 211 -9.89 30.05 -12.07
CA GLY A 211 -10.56 31.23 -12.63
C GLY A 211 -11.51 30.84 -13.77
N GLY A 212 -12.75 31.34 -13.74
CA GLY A 212 -13.78 31.03 -14.73
C GLY A 212 -14.49 29.67 -14.54
N ILE A 213 -13.92 28.73 -13.78
CA ILE A 213 -14.49 27.40 -13.53
C ILE A 213 -15.13 27.33 -12.14
N GLY A 214 -14.44 27.83 -11.11
CA GLY A 214 -14.89 27.79 -9.72
C GLY A 214 -14.01 26.89 -8.84
N THR A 215 -14.64 26.16 -7.93
CA THR A 215 -13.96 25.28 -6.98
C THR A 215 -13.86 23.88 -7.57
N VAL A 216 -12.64 23.32 -7.59
CA VAL A 216 -12.34 22.01 -8.14
C VAL A 216 -11.60 21.16 -7.10
N PRO A 217 -12.32 20.30 -6.37
CA PRO A 217 -11.70 19.25 -5.58
C PRO A 217 -11.04 18.19 -6.47
N VAL A 218 -9.95 17.63 -5.98
CA VAL A 218 -9.20 16.56 -6.65
C VAL A 218 -9.05 15.38 -5.71
N GLY A 219 -9.22 14.17 -6.21
CA GLY A 219 -9.00 12.95 -5.44
C GLY A 219 -9.20 11.69 -6.26
N ARG A 220 -8.99 10.55 -5.61
CA ARG A 220 -9.16 9.22 -6.19
C ARG A 220 -10.55 8.68 -5.85
N VAL A 221 -11.25 8.14 -6.84
CA VAL A 221 -12.49 7.39 -6.59
C VAL A 221 -12.11 6.06 -5.94
N GLU A 222 -12.50 5.84 -4.68
CA GLU A 222 -12.23 4.59 -3.97
C GLU A 222 -13.34 3.57 -4.16
N THR A 223 -14.59 4.03 -4.11
CA THR A 223 -15.79 3.20 -4.34
C THR A 223 -16.84 3.98 -5.09
N GLY A 224 -17.75 3.27 -5.77
CA GLY A 224 -18.84 3.84 -6.56
C GLY A 224 -18.38 4.53 -7.83
N VAL A 225 -19.28 5.29 -8.43
CA VAL A 225 -19.05 6.01 -9.68
C VAL A 225 -19.42 7.48 -9.49
N LEU A 226 -18.59 8.38 -10.00
CA LEU A 226 -18.86 9.81 -10.04
C LEU A 226 -19.23 10.23 -11.46
N LYS A 227 -20.34 10.93 -11.65
CA LYS A 227 -20.78 11.46 -12.94
C LYS A 227 -21.09 12.95 -12.85
N PRO A 228 -20.88 13.72 -13.93
CA PRO A 228 -21.46 15.05 -14.04
C PRO A 228 -22.97 15.02 -13.79
N GLY A 229 -23.50 16.03 -13.09
CA GLY A 229 -24.90 16.15 -12.69
C GLY A 229 -25.26 15.43 -11.38
N MET A 230 -24.37 14.62 -10.81
CA MET A 230 -24.58 14.03 -9.49
C MET A 230 -24.59 15.10 -8.40
N VAL A 231 -25.41 14.88 -7.37
CA VAL A 231 -25.42 15.70 -6.17
C VAL A 231 -24.58 14.97 -5.12
N VAL A 232 -23.51 15.60 -4.68
CA VAL A 232 -22.53 15.02 -3.75
C VAL A 232 -22.55 15.74 -2.41
N THR A 233 -22.37 14.98 -1.34
CA THR A 233 -22.19 15.48 0.02
C THR A 233 -20.74 15.30 0.47
N PHE A 234 -20.17 16.35 1.08
CA PHE A 234 -18.82 16.35 1.63
C PHE A 234 -18.84 16.16 3.14
N ALA A 235 -18.29 15.04 3.61
CA ALA A 235 -18.05 14.80 5.02
C ALA A 235 -16.67 15.30 5.46
N PRO A 236 -16.53 15.77 6.71
CA PRO A 236 -17.54 15.84 7.77
C PRO A 236 -18.44 17.09 7.72
N ALA A 237 -18.21 18.03 6.79
CA ALA A 237 -18.91 19.32 6.78
C ALA A 237 -20.43 19.24 6.50
N GLY A 238 -20.91 18.16 5.87
CA GLY A 238 -22.31 17.98 5.50
C GLY A 238 -22.76 18.87 4.33
N LEU A 239 -21.82 19.55 3.66
CA LEU A 239 -22.11 20.42 2.51
C LEU A 239 -22.50 19.59 1.30
N THR A 240 -23.57 19.99 0.62
CA THR A 240 -24.11 19.26 -0.53
C THR A 240 -24.17 20.17 -1.75
N THR A 241 -23.74 19.66 -2.89
CA THR A 241 -23.69 20.44 -4.14
C THR A 241 -23.73 19.53 -5.37
N GLU A 242 -24.05 20.12 -6.52
CA GLU A 242 -24.07 19.44 -7.82
C GLU A 242 -22.68 19.49 -8.48
N VAL A 243 -22.24 18.35 -9.00
CA VAL A 243 -21.03 18.20 -9.80
C VAL A 243 -21.31 18.65 -11.23
N LYS A 244 -20.54 19.61 -11.76
CA LYS A 244 -20.76 20.15 -13.10
C LYS A 244 -19.99 19.41 -14.19
N SER A 245 -18.75 19.09 -13.91
CA SER A 245 -17.87 18.36 -14.82
C SER A 245 -16.94 17.50 -13.99
N VAL A 246 -16.44 16.44 -14.62
CA VAL A 246 -15.40 15.55 -14.08
C VAL A 246 -14.32 15.47 -15.15
N GLU A 247 -13.07 15.64 -14.75
CA GLU A 247 -11.92 15.68 -15.64
C GLU A 247 -10.78 14.82 -15.10
N MET A 248 -10.09 14.14 -16.00
CA MET A 248 -8.85 13.41 -15.73
C MET A 248 -7.83 13.80 -16.80
N HIS A 249 -6.63 14.23 -16.39
CA HIS A 249 -5.57 14.64 -17.33
C HIS A 249 -6.00 15.70 -18.38
N HIS A 250 -6.87 16.63 -17.98
CA HIS A 250 -7.45 17.68 -18.84
C HIS A 250 -8.44 17.19 -19.91
N GLU A 251 -8.89 15.94 -19.81
CA GLU A 251 -9.97 15.39 -20.64
C GLU A 251 -11.24 15.24 -19.80
N ALA A 252 -12.37 15.65 -20.38
CA ALA A 252 -13.68 15.52 -19.74
C ALA A 252 -14.16 14.07 -19.75
N LEU A 253 -14.63 13.60 -18.60
CA LEU A 253 -15.15 12.25 -18.43
C LEU A 253 -16.68 12.26 -18.31
N THR A 254 -17.33 11.28 -18.92
CA THR A 254 -18.76 11.02 -18.75
C THR A 254 -19.05 10.37 -17.40
N GLU A 255 -18.11 9.58 -16.89
CA GLU A 255 -18.10 8.99 -15.57
C GLU A 255 -16.67 8.70 -15.13
N ALA A 256 -16.43 8.73 -13.83
CA ALA A 256 -15.19 8.32 -13.19
C ALA A 256 -15.47 7.13 -12.29
N VAL A 257 -14.66 6.09 -12.44
CA VAL A 257 -14.83 4.78 -11.79
C VAL A 257 -13.74 4.55 -10.74
N PRO A 258 -13.88 3.54 -9.86
CA PRO A 258 -12.89 3.29 -8.81
C PRO A 258 -11.48 3.10 -9.40
N GLY A 259 -10.53 3.86 -8.88
CA GLY A 259 -9.14 3.91 -9.36
C GLY A 259 -8.77 5.19 -10.09
N ASP A 260 -9.74 5.92 -10.65
CA ASP A 260 -9.48 7.15 -11.39
C ASP A 260 -9.10 8.29 -10.43
N ASN A 261 -8.06 9.04 -10.79
CA ASN A 261 -7.70 10.28 -10.11
C ASN A 261 -8.29 11.44 -10.91
N VAL A 262 -9.30 12.11 -10.33
CA VAL A 262 -10.11 13.09 -11.05
C VAL A 262 -10.17 14.43 -10.33
N GLY A 263 -10.24 15.50 -11.11
CA GLY A 263 -10.72 16.80 -10.66
C GLY A 263 -12.18 16.96 -11.07
N PHE A 264 -13.02 17.49 -10.18
CA PHE A 264 -14.43 17.69 -10.53
C PHE A 264 -14.91 19.07 -10.09
N ASN A 265 -15.65 19.76 -10.96
CA ASN A 265 -16.16 21.10 -10.66
C ASN A 265 -17.43 21.00 -9.82
N VAL A 266 -17.50 21.78 -8.73
CA VAL A 266 -18.69 21.92 -7.90
C VAL A 266 -19.20 23.37 -7.83
N LYS A 267 -20.52 23.54 -7.82
CA LYS A 267 -21.14 24.86 -7.69
C LYS A 267 -21.26 25.33 -6.25
N ASN A 268 -21.29 26.65 -6.04
CA ASN A 268 -21.70 27.30 -4.80
C ASN A 268 -20.98 26.83 -3.52
N VAL A 269 -19.77 26.26 -3.66
CA VAL A 269 -18.91 25.85 -2.55
C VAL A 269 -17.60 26.61 -2.66
N SER A 270 -17.18 27.25 -1.58
CA SER A 270 -15.91 27.93 -1.50
C SER A 270 -14.77 26.95 -1.22
N VAL A 271 -13.61 27.19 -1.81
CA VAL A 271 -12.34 26.50 -1.50
C VAL A 271 -12.01 26.46 0.00
N LYS A 272 -12.50 27.43 0.78
CA LYS A 272 -12.25 27.49 2.23
C LYS A 272 -13.11 26.51 3.04
N GLU A 273 -14.19 26.00 2.44
CA GLU A 273 -15.15 25.12 3.08
C GLU A 273 -14.81 23.64 2.88
N LEU A 274 -13.90 23.34 1.94
CA LEU A 274 -13.38 22.01 1.68
C LEU A 274 -11.88 21.98 1.96
N ARG A 275 -11.38 20.82 2.40
CA ARG A 275 -9.96 20.62 2.64
C ARG A 275 -9.56 19.17 2.37
N ARG A 276 -8.26 18.96 2.21
CA ARG A 276 -7.66 17.62 2.19
C ARG A 276 -8.15 16.78 3.37
N GLY A 277 -8.46 15.52 3.11
CA GLY A 277 -9.00 14.59 4.11
C GLY A 277 -10.53 14.56 4.19
N TYR A 278 -11.25 15.51 3.57
CA TYR A 278 -12.70 15.40 3.45
C TYR A 278 -13.07 14.29 2.46
N VAL A 279 -14.28 13.74 2.58
CA VAL A 279 -14.75 12.65 1.72
C VAL A 279 -16.02 13.08 1.02
N ALA A 280 -16.00 13.07 -0.31
CA ALA A 280 -17.20 13.24 -1.13
C ALA A 280 -17.91 11.90 -1.33
N GLY A 281 -19.23 11.91 -1.38
CA GLY A 281 -20.04 10.77 -1.78
C GLY A 281 -21.41 11.20 -2.28
N ASP A 282 -22.16 10.27 -2.88
CA ASP A 282 -23.48 10.57 -3.43
C ASP A 282 -24.44 10.93 -2.29
N SER A 283 -25.11 12.07 -2.41
CA SER A 283 -26.10 12.53 -1.43
C SER A 283 -27.32 11.61 -1.35
N LYS A 284 -27.62 10.87 -2.42
CA LYS A 284 -28.81 10.01 -2.56
C LYS A 284 -28.55 8.56 -2.18
N ASP A 285 -27.29 8.12 -2.21
CA ASP A 285 -26.91 6.73 -1.91
C ASP A 285 -25.82 6.69 -0.83
N ASN A 286 -26.25 6.48 0.42
CA ASN A 286 -25.40 6.38 1.60
C ASN A 286 -24.32 7.47 1.67
N PRO A 287 -24.70 8.76 1.89
CA PRO A 287 -23.73 9.84 1.95
C PRO A 287 -22.74 9.66 3.11
N PRO A 288 -21.46 10.03 2.93
CA PRO A 288 -20.47 9.97 3.99
C PRO A 288 -20.84 10.92 5.13
N LYS A 289 -20.42 10.59 6.35
CA LYS A 289 -20.66 11.38 7.56
C LYS A 289 -19.39 11.49 8.40
N GLY A 290 -19.30 12.54 9.22
CA GLY A 290 -18.30 12.59 10.28
C GLY A 290 -18.57 11.51 11.34
N THR A 291 -17.55 11.18 12.13
CA THR A 291 -17.66 10.23 13.24
C THR A 291 -17.11 10.88 14.51
N GLU A 292 -17.84 10.75 15.61
CA GLU A 292 -17.41 11.25 16.93
C GLU A 292 -16.49 10.24 17.63
N GLU A 293 -16.74 8.96 17.39
CA GLU A 293 -15.92 7.85 17.86
C GLU A 293 -15.94 6.72 16.84
N PHE A 294 -14.93 5.86 16.87
CA PHE A 294 -14.93 4.62 16.12
C PHE A 294 -14.12 3.55 16.84
N THR A 295 -14.55 2.31 16.74
CA THR A 295 -13.79 1.16 17.23
C THR A 295 -12.90 0.61 16.13
N ALA A 296 -11.62 0.40 16.41
CA ALA A 296 -10.68 -0.18 15.47
C ALA A 296 -9.85 -1.30 16.10
N GLN A 297 -9.49 -2.29 15.29
CA GLN A 297 -8.44 -3.24 15.63
C GLN A 297 -7.09 -2.60 15.34
N VAL A 298 -6.28 -2.39 16.37
CA VAL A 298 -4.94 -1.80 16.29
C VAL A 298 -3.91 -2.88 16.54
N ILE A 299 -2.93 -2.99 15.64
CA ILE A 299 -1.76 -3.84 15.82
C ILE A 299 -0.58 -2.93 16.16
N VAL A 300 -0.02 -3.08 17.35
CA VAL A 300 1.16 -2.32 17.76
C VAL A 300 2.38 -2.92 17.07
N LEU A 301 3.03 -2.13 16.22
CA LEU A 301 4.27 -2.53 15.53
C LEU A 301 5.45 -2.45 16.51
N ASN A 302 6.43 -1.59 16.21
CA ASN A 302 7.59 -1.37 17.07
C ASN A 302 7.45 -0.03 17.81
N HIS A 303 7.04 -0.09 19.06
CA HIS A 303 6.89 1.04 19.97
C HIS A 303 7.81 0.85 21.20
N PRO A 304 8.62 1.86 21.59
CA PRO A 304 9.59 1.71 22.68
C PRO A 304 8.96 1.63 24.08
N GLY A 305 7.72 2.10 24.22
CA GLY A 305 7.00 2.12 25.49
C GLY A 305 5.71 1.31 25.47
N GLN A 306 4.88 1.55 26.48
CA GLN A 306 3.52 1.01 26.58
C GLN A 306 2.51 2.07 26.14
N ILE A 307 1.44 1.64 25.50
CA ILE A 307 0.31 2.50 25.10
C ILE A 307 -0.85 2.22 26.05
N ALA A 308 -1.33 3.25 26.73
CA ALA A 308 -2.47 3.17 27.64
C ALA A 308 -3.62 4.07 27.15
N ALA A 309 -4.80 3.94 27.76
CA ALA A 309 -5.91 4.86 27.56
C ALA A 309 -5.46 6.31 27.77
N GLY A 310 -5.89 7.20 26.89
CA GLY A 310 -5.48 8.61 26.81
C GLY A 310 -4.33 8.88 25.83
N TYR A 311 -3.63 7.86 25.34
CA TYR A 311 -2.62 8.03 24.28
C TYR A 311 -3.27 8.66 23.03
N THR A 312 -2.66 9.71 22.48
CA THR A 312 -3.26 10.50 21.39
C THR A 312 -2.28 10.60 20.21
N PRO A 313 -2.09 9.51 19.44
CA PRO A 313 -1.29 9.54 18.24
C PRO A 313 -2.05 10.23 17.10
N VAL A 314 -1.28 10.62 16.07
CA VAL A 314 -1.89 11.02 14.79
C VAL A 314 -2.19 9.77 13.97
N LEU A 315 -3.42 9.70 13.46
CA LEU A 315 -3.86 8.66 12.54
C LEU A 315 -3.86 9.22 11.11
N ASP A 316 -3.20 8.48 10.23
CA ASP A 316 -3.33 8.63 8.79
C ASP A 316 -4.39 7.63 8.30
N CYS A 317 -5.50 8.15 7.76
CA CYS A 317 -6.58 7.35 7.19
C CYS A 317 -6.99 8.00 5.87
N HIS A 318 -7.01 7.24 4.76
CA HIS A 318 -7.14 7.78 3.41
C HIS A 318 -6.21 9.00 3.18
N THR A 319 -6.79 10.16 2.91
CA THR A 319 -6.09 11.45 2.78
C THR A 319 -6.12 12.31 4.04
N ALA A 320 -6.80 11.87 5.11
CA ALA A 320 -6.92 12.57 6.38
C ALA A 320 -5.73 12.27 7.31
N HIS A 321 -5.36 13.28 8.09
CA HIS A 321 -4.27 13.27 9.05
C HIS A 321 -4.76 13.93 10.34
N ILE A 322 -5.27 13.14 11.28
CA ILE A 322 -6.00 13.64 12.46
C ILE A 322 -5.52 12.93 13.73
N ALA A 323 -5.22 13.71 14.78
CA ALA A 323 -4.93 13.17 16.10
C ALA A 323 -6.18 12.50 16.68
N CYS A 324 -6.07 11.23 17.08
CA CYS A 324 -7.17 10.48 17.68
C CYS A 324 -6.76 9.99 19.06
N LYS A 325 -7.60 10.25 20.06
CA LYS A 325 -7.38 9.80 21.42
C LYS A 325 -7.84 8.35 21.56
N PHE A 326 -6.99 7.50 22.11
CA PHE A 326 -7.34 6.15 22.53
C PHE A 326 -8.19 6.29 23.78
N ARG A 327 -9.51 6.23 23.64
CA ARG A 327 -10.42 6.40 24.77
C ARG A 327 -10.32 5.19 25.69
N ASP A 328 -10.63 4.02 25.15
CA ASP A 328 -10.65 2.75 25.87
C ASP A 328 -9.95 1.67 25.06
N ILE A 329 -9.11 0.87 25.72
CA ILE A 329 -8.58 -0.37 25.13
C ILE A 329 -9.52 -1.48 25.59
N LYS A 330 -10.49 -1.83 24.75
CA LYS A 330 -11.58 -2.76 25.10
C LYS A 330 -11.06 -4.17 25.33
N GLU A 331 -10.26 -4.66 24.40
CA GLU A 331 -9.85 -6.06 24.41
C GLU A 331 -8.47 -6.21 23.78
N LYS A 332 -7.65 -7.10 24.33
CA LYS A 332 -6.46 -7.63 23.65
C LYS A 332 -6.86 -8.87 22.87
N CYS A 333 -6.44 -8.97 21.61
CA CYS A 333 -6.75 -10.10 20.74
C CYS A 333 -5.49 -10.73 20.15
N ASP A 334 -5.60 -11.99 19.75
CA ASP A 334 -4.61 -12.65 18.93
C ASP A 334 -4.64 -12.04 17.53
N ARG A 335 -3.49 -11.56 17.06
CA ARG A 335 -3.34 -10.84 15.79
C ARG A 335 -3.74 -11.63 14.53
N ARG A 336 -3.82 -12.96 14.60
CA ARG A 336 -4.14 -13.82 13.44
C ARG A 336 -5.59 -14.24 13.43
N SER A 337 -6.04 -14.79 14.55
CA SER A 337 -7.36 -15.36 14.69
C SER A 337 -8.41 -14.32 15.08
N GLY A 338 -7.99 -13.14 15.56
CA GLY A 338 -8.86 -12.17 16.18
C GLY A 338 -9.43 -12.64 17.52
N LYS A 339 -9.02 -13.81 18.02
CA LYS A 339 -9.54 -14.38 19.26
C LYS A 339 -9.15 -13.49 20.44
N LYS A 340 -10.14 -13.12 21.26
CA LYS A 340 -9.93 -12.38 22.50
C LYS A 340 -9.00 -13.13 23.46
N LEU A 341 -8.04 -12.40 24.04
CA LEU A 341 -7.06 -12.87 25.01
C LEU A 341 -7.26 -12.25 26.39
N GLU A 342 -7.60 -10.97 26.44
CA GLU A 342 -7.75 -10.20 27.69
C GLU A 342 -8.80 -9.11 27.51
N ASP A 343 -9.66 -8.93 28.51
CA ASP A 343 -10.64 -7.84 28.57
C ASP A 343 -10.06 -6.64 29.31
N ASN A 344 -10.26 -5.44 28.76
CA ASN A 344 -9.84 -4.14 29.31
C ASN A 344 -8.38 -4.10 29.81
N PRO A 345 -7.39 -4.44 28.95
CA PRO A 345 -5.99 -4.41 29.34
C PRO A 345 -5.57 -2.99 29.75
N LYS A 346 -4.77 -2.88 30.82
CA LYS A 346 -4.26 -1.58 31.31
C LYS A 346 -3.40 -0.85 30.28
N PHE A 347 -2.65 -1.60 29.48
CA PHE A 347 -1.81 -1.10 28.41
C PHE A 347 -1.57 -2.18 27.35
N ILE A 348 -1.14 -1.76 26.16
CA ILE A 348 -0.67 -2.62 25.08
C ILE A 348 0.77 -2.26 24.71
N LYS A 349 1.50 -3.22 24.16
CA LYS A 349 2.91 -3.04 23.76
C LYS A 349 3.18 -3.65 22.39
N SER A 350 4.40 -3.43 21.88
CA SER A 350 4.87 -3.97 20.61
C SER A 350 4.54 -5.44 20.40
N GLY A 351 3.86 -5.73 19.28
CA GLY A 351 3.40 -7.05 18.88
C GLY A 351 1.99 -7.42 19.33
N ASP A 352 1.36 -6.64 20.22
CA ASP A 352 -0.02 -6.85 20.64
C ASP A 352 -1.00 -6.39 19.56
N ALA A 353 -2.12 -7.09 19.45
CA ALA A 353 -3.30 -6.59 18.76
C ALA A 353 -4.40 -6.30 19.78
N ALA A 354 -5.14 -5.21 19.59
CA ALA A 354 -6.19 -4.81 20.52
C ALA A 354 -7.35 -4.13 19.80
N ILE A 355 -8.54 -4.26 20.35
CA ILE A 355 -9.74 -3.50 19.96
C ILE A 355 -9.76 -2.23 20.80
N ILE A 356 -9.75 -1.07 20.14
CA ILE A 356 -9.61 0.23 20.78
C ILE A 356 -10.75 1.13 20.30
N ASP A 357 -11.36 1.85 21.24
CA ASP A 357 -12.24 2.97 20.90
C ASP A 357 -11.41 4.24 20.74
N LEU A 358 -11.51 4.85 19.57
CA LEU A 358 -10.79 6.06 19.23
C LEU A 358 -11.76 7.23 19.06
N VAL A 359 -11.32 8.39 19.55
CA VAL A 359 -12.07 9.66 19.44
C VAL A 359 -11.20 10.65 18.66
N PRO A 360 -11.58 11.05 17.43
CA PRO A 360 -10.91 12.11 16.70
C PRO A 360 -10.92 13.42 17.50
N THR A 361 -9.82 14.17 17.50
CA THR A 361 -9.72 15.43 18.24
C THR A 361 -10.39 16.62 17.53
N LYS A 362 -10.77 16.48 16.25
CA LYS A 362 -11.35 17.53 15.40
C LYS A 362 -12.23 17.00 14.29
#